data_AF-A0A5C7V4C2-F1
#
_entry.id   AF-A0A5C7V4C2-F1
#
_cell.length_a   1.000
_cell.length_b   1.000
_cell.length_c   1.000
_cell.angle_alpha   90.00
_cell.angle_beta   90.00
_cell.angle_gamma   90.00
#
_symmetry.space_group_name_H-M   'P 1'
#
loop_
_entity.id
_entity.type
_entity.pdbx_description
1 polymer ?
#
loop_
_entity_poly.entity_id
_entity_poly.type
_entity_poly.pdbx_seq_one_letter_code
_entity_poly.pdbx_strand_id
1 'polypeptide(L)'
;MSKPHMPDPISEQDLHAFVDQALDAERRREVQAYVDRHPEAAARLAQIASQRQALRSALAPIADEPIPERLRLHHIQARLDAERNSRQASP
;
A
#
# COMPACT_ATOMS: atom_id res chain seq x y z
N MET A 1 -11.37 10.27 8.95
CA MET A 1 -12.50 10.98 8.32
C MET A 1 -12.19 11.09 6.84
N SER A 2 -12.76 10.19 6.03
CA SER A 2 -12.59 10.24 4.56
C SER A 2 -13.22 11.52 4.05
N LYS A 3 -12.48 12.28 3.24
CA LYS A 3 -12.95 13.51 2.64
C LYS A 3 -14.11 13.17 1.68
N PRO A 4 -15.18 13.98 1.61
CA PRO A 4 -16.25 13.76 0.64
C PRO A 4 -15.68 13.85 -0.78
N HIS A 5 -15.84 12.79 -1.57
CA HIS A 5 -15.51 12.79 -2.99
C HIS A 5 -16.67 13.47 -3.75
N MET A 6 -16.54 14.78 -3.98
CA MET A 6 -17.31 15.49 -5.01
C MET A 6 -16.94 14.88 -6.38
N PRO A 7 -17.81 14.88 -7.42
CA PRO A 7 -17.73 13.95 -8.54
C PRO A 7 -16.66 14.38 -9.55
N ASP A 8 -15.40 14.25 -9.15
CA ASP A 8 -14.29 14.40 -10.07
C ASP A 8 -14.25 13.15 -10.96
N PRO A 9 -13.95 13.31 -12.27
CA PRO A 9 -13.80 12.20 -13.19
C PRO A 9 -12.90 11.10 -12.62
N ILE A 10 -13.19 9.83 -12.93
CA ILE A 10 -12.31 8.73 -12.55
C ILE A 10 -10.91 8.99 -13.12
N SER A 11 -9.92 9.05 -12.25
CA SER A 11 -8.54 9.34 -12.57
C SER A 11 -7.69 8.07 -12.65
N GLU A 12 -6.47 8.19 -13.17
CA GLU A 12 -5.49 7.10 -13.13
C GLU A 12 -5.15 6.67 -11.69
N GLN A 13 -5.10 7.63 -10.75
CA GLN A 13 -4.90 7.35 -9.33
C GLN A 13 -6.00 6.45 -8.76
N ASP A 14 -7.25 6.63 -9.19
CA ASP A 14 -8.37 5.79 -8.76
C ASP A 14 -8.23 4.35 -9.26
N LEU A 15 -7.71 4.14 -10.47
CA LEU A 15 -7.45 2.81 -11.01
C LEU A 15 -6.36 2.07 -10.21
N HIS A 16 -5.27 2.77 -9.87
CA HIS A 16 -4.24 2.22 -8.99
C HIS A 16 -4.80 1.89 -7.60
N ALA A 17 -5.52 2.83 -6.98
CA ALA A 17 -6.12 2.62 -5.67
C ALA A 17 -7.15 1.48 -5.67
N PHE A 18 -7.86 1.27 -6.78
CA PHE A 18 -8.77 0.14 -6.96
C PHE A 18 -8.02 -1.20 -6.95
N VAL A 19 -6.95 -1.32 -7.75
CA VAL A 19 -6.07 -2.51 -7.77
C VAL A 19 -5.43 -2.74 -6.40
N ASP A 20 -5.10 -1.65 -5.70
CA ASP A 20 -4.49 -1.69 -4.38
C ASP A 20 -5.46 -1.94 -3.21
N GLN A 21 -6.76 -2.03 -3.48
CA GLN A 21 -7.82 -2.16 -2.47
C GLN A 21 -7.83 -1.00 -1.46
N ALA A 22 -7.35 0.17 -1.89
CA ALA A 22 -7.21 1.37 -1.07
C ALA A 22 -8.41 2.34 -1.18
N LEU A 23 -9.42 1.99 -1.97
CA LEU A 23 -10.66 2.77 -2.09
C LEU A 23 -11.68 2.37 -1.02
N ASP A 24 -12.43 3.35 -0.54
CA ASP A 24 -13.66 3.09 0.22
C ASP A 24 -14.73 2.44 -0.68
N ALA A 25 -15.82 1.98 -0.05
CA ALA A 25 -16.85 1.20 -0.73
C ALA A 25 -17.62 2.01 -1.79
N GLU A 26 -17.79 3.31 -1.59
CA GLU A 26 -18.52 4.18 -2.51
C GLU A 26 -17.68 4.43 -3.76
N ARG A 27 -16.45 4.91 -3.60
CA ARG A 27 -15.55 5.19 -4.71
C ARG A 27 -15.21 3.94 -5.51
N ARG A 28 -15.10 2.78 -4.84
CA ARG A 28 -14.89 1.49 -5.52
C ARG A 28 -16.04 1.14 -6.47
N ARG A 29 -17.30 1.42 -6.11
CA ARG A 29 -18.46 1.18 -6.98
C ARG A 29 -18.45 2.11 -8.19
N GLU A 30 -18.07 3.36 -8.00
CA GLU A 30 -17.94 4.33 -9.09
C GLU A 30 -16.87 3.91 -10.10
N VAL A 31 -15.69 3.52 -9.61
CA VAL A 31 -14.60 3.01 -10.46
C VAL A 31 -15.03 1.74 -11.20
N GLN A 32 -15.72 0.81 -10.53
CA GLN A 32 -16.24 -0.39 -11.20
C GLN A 32 -17.20 -0.04 -12.33
N ALA A 33 -18.20 0.82 -12.04
CA ALA A 33 -19.17 1.24 -13.05
C ALA A 33 -18.54 2.00 -14.22
N TYR A 34 -17.47 2.75 -13.95
CA TYR A 34 -16.68 3.40 -14.99
C TYR A 34 -15.93 2.38 -15.85
N VAL A 35 -15.19 1.45 -15.25
CA VAL A 35 -14.42 0.42 -15.96
C VAL A 35 -15.35 -0.46 -16.83
N ASP A 36 -16.53 -0.81 -16.33
CA ASP A 36 -17.52 -1.61 -17.07
C ASP A 36 -17.99 -0.94 -18.37
N ARG A 37 -17.94 0.40 -18.44
CA ARG A 37 -18.38 1.21 -19.59
C ARG A 37 -17.22 1.69 -20.47
N HIS A 38 -15.98 1.51 -20.03
CA HIS A 38 -14.79 2.05 -20.70
C HIS A 38 -13.75 0.94 -20.92
N PRO A 39 -13.77 0.27 -22.09
CA PRO A 39 -12.85 -0.85 -22.39
C PRO A 39 -11.38 -0.48 -22.29
N GLU A 40 -11.03 0.76 -22.61
CA GLU A 40 -9.66 1.27 -22.48
C GLU A 40 -9.22 1.41 -21.01
N ALA A 41 -10.12 1.83 -20.12
CA ALA A 41 -9.86 1.84 -18.69
C ALA A 41 -9.76 0.42 -18.12
N ALA A 42 -10.56 -0.52 -18.63
CA ALA A 42 -10.46 -1.93 -18.27
C ALA A 42 -9.11 -2.54 -18.69
N ALA A 43 -8.62 -2.20 -19.88
CA ALA A 43 -7.31 -2.62 -20.36
C ALA A 43 -6.18 -2.05 -19.46
N ARG A 44 -6.25 -0.77 -19.08
CA ARG A 44 -5.31 -0.19 -18.12
C ARG A 44 -5.37 -0.90 -16.77
N LEU A 45 -6.56 -1.15 -16.23
CA LEU A 45 -6.73 -1.83 -14.96
C LEU A 45 -6.07 -3.22 -14.97
N ALA A 46 -6.25 -3.98 -16.06
CA ALA A 46 -5.62 -5.27 -16.26
C ALA A 46 -4.08 -5.19 -16.32
N GLN A 47 -3.54 -4.16 -17.00
CA GLN A 47 -2.09 -3.91 -17.03
C GLN A 47 -1.53 -3.61 -15.63
N ILE A 48 -2.17 -2.73 -14.87
CA ILE A 48 -1.77 -2.39 -13.50
C ILE A 48 -1.83 -3.62 -12.59
N ALA A 49 -2.91 -4.42 -12.68
CA ALA A 49 -3.05 -5.65 -11.92
C ALA A 49 -1.95 -6.68 -12.25
N SER A 50 -1.59 -6.82 -13.53
CA SER A 50 -0.48 -7.67 -13.98
C SER A 50 0.87 -7.22 -13.41
N GLN A 51 1.15 -5.91 -13.46
CA GLN A 51 2.38 -5.34 -12.88
C GLN A 51 2.46 -5.58 -11.36
N ARG A 52 1.36 -5.36 -10.64
CA ARG A 52 1.27 -5.66 -9.21
C ARG A 52 1.57 -7.13 -8.93
N GLN A 53 0.99 -8.05 -9.70
CA GLN A 53 1.22 -9.48 -9.53
C GLN A 53 2.67 -9.86 -9.84
N ALA A 54 3.29 -9.29 -10.89
CA ALA A 54 4.68 -9.52 -11.23
C ALA A 54 5.62 -9.09 -10.09
N LEU A 55 5.40 -7.89 -9.52
CA LEU A 55 6.17 -7.40 -8.38
C LEU A 55 6.00 -8.28 -7.14
N ARG A 56 4.75 -8.67 -6.80
CA ARG A 56 4.51 -9.57 -5.67
C ARG A 56 5.20 -10.91 -5.85
N SER A 57 5.19 -11.46 -7.06
CA SER A 57 5.81 -12.75 -7.35
C SER A 57 7.33 -12.67 -7.27
N ALA A 58 7.93 -11.59 -7.81
CA ALA A 58 9.38 -11.38 -7.77
C ALA A 58 9.91 -11.17 -6.35
N LEU A 59 9.12 -10.55 -5.47
CA LEU A 59 9.51 -10.24 -4.09
C LEU A 59 9.01 -11.28 -3.06
N ALA A 60 8.18 -12.24 -3.46
CA ALA A 60 7.67 -13.28 -2.55
C ALA A 60 8.77 -14.05 -1.82
N PRO A 61 9.88 -14.48 -2.48
CA PRO A 61 10.95 -15.19 -1.78
C PRO A 61 11.59 -14.39 -0.65
N ILE A 62 11.71 -13.06 -0.82
CA ILE A 62 12.28 -12.17 0.20
C ILE A 62 11.33 -12.05 1.39
N ALA A 63 10.01 -12.09 1.17
CA ALA A 63 9.03 -12.05 2.25
C ALA A 63 9.07 -13.29 3.14
N ASP A 64 9.54 -14.42 2.61
CA ASP A 64 9.70 -15.69 3.33
C ASP A 64 11.05 -15.82 4.06
N GLU A 65 11.98 -14.87 3.88
CA GLU A 65 13.26 -14.86 4.58
C GLU A 65 13.07 -14.60 6.09
N PRO A 66 13.89 -15.22 6.96
CA PRO A 66 13.84 -14.96 8.39
C PRO A 66 14.19 -13.49 8.68
N ILE A 67 13.44 -12.89 9.61
CA ILE A 67 13.71 -11.52 10.05
C ILE A 67 15.13 -11.45 10.65
N PRO A 68 16.02 -10.57 10.14
CA PRO A 68 17.36 -10.41 10.68
C PRO A 68 17.35 -10.06 12.16
N GLU A 69 18.29 -10.61 12.94
CA GLU A 69 18.35 -10.42 14.41
C GLU A 69 18.19 -8.96 14.85
N ARG A 70 18.91 -8.03 14.22
CA ARG A 70 18.85 -6.60 14.55
C ARG A 70 17.46 -5.95 14.38
N LEU A 71 16.59 -6.57 13.57
CA LEU A 71 15.24 -6.10 13.28
C LEU A 71 14.18 -6.85 14.10
N ARG A 72 14.58 -7.81 14.93
CA ARG A 72 13.66 -8.44 15.88
C ARG A 72 13.24 -7.42 16.94
N LEU A 73 11.97 -7.45 17.31
CA LEU A 73 11.34 -6.46 18.19
C LEU A 73 12.08 -6.26 19.51
N HIS A 74 12.57 -7.34 20.14
CA HIS A 74 13.31 -7.25 21.40
C HIS A 74 14.64 -6.49 21.25
N HIS A 75 15.37 -6.68 20.15
CA HIS A 75 16.61 -5.94 19.88
C HIS A 75 16.34 -4.47 19.55
N ILE A 76 15.26 -4.19 18.81
CA ILE A 76 14.82 -2.81 18.56
C ILE A 76 14.48 -2.13 19.89
N GLN A 77 13.72 -2.79 20.75
CA GLN A 77 13.32 -2.25 22.05
C GLN A 77 14.53 -1.94 22.94
N ALA A 78 15.45 -2.90 23.08
CA ALA A 78 16.67 -2.71 23.87
C ALA A 78 17.51 -1.52 23.37
N ARG A 79 17.62 -1.34 22.05
CA ARG A 79 18.31 -0.20 21.45
C ARG A 79 17.62 1.13 21.77
N LEU A 80 16.29 1.20 21.62
CA LEU A 80 15.53 2.42 21.93
C LEU A 80 15.64 2.81 23.42
N ASP A 81 15.65 1.82 24.31
CA ASP A 81 15.78 2.06 25.75
C ASP A 81 17.19 2.54 26.12
N ALA A 82 18.24 1.97 25.51
CA ALA A 82 19.60 2.45 25.67
C ALA A 82 19.76 3.90 25.18
N GLU A 83 19.19 4.24 24.01
CA GLU A 83 19.21 5.60 23.45
C GLU A 83 18.43 6.61 24.33
N ARG A 84 17.31 6.18 24.94
CA ARG A 84 16.56 7.00 25.89
C ARG A 84 17.37 7.27 27.16
N ASN A 85 18.00 6.24 27.72
CA ASN A 85 18.82 6.36 28.92
C ASN A 85 20.06 7.23 28.68
N SER A 86 20.70 7.14 27.51
CA SER A 86 21.84 8.00 27.17
C SER A 86 21.46 9.47 27.03
N ARG A 87 20.26 9.79 26.53
CA ARG A 87 19.76 11.18 26.45
C ARG A 87 19.40 11.77 27.82
N GLN A 88 18.91 10.94 28.75
CA GLN A 88 18.59 11.37 30.11
C GLN A 88 19.85 11.53 30.99
N ALA A 89 20.96 10.88 30.61
CA ALA A 89 22.23 10.91 31.35
C ALA A 89 23.18 12.05 30.92
N SER A 90 22.83 12.88 29.93
CA SER A 90 23.60 14.08 29.57
C SER A 90 23.07 15.32 30.30
N PRO A 91 23.87 15.96 31.18
CA PRO A 91 23.53 17.20 31.87
C PRO A 91 23.67 18.45 30.99
#